data_AF-A0A7W3VNY1-F1
#
_entry.id   AF-A0A7W3VNY1-F1
#
_cell.length_a   1.000
_cell.length_b   1.000
_cell.length_c   1.000
_cell.angle_alpha   90.00
_cell.angle_beta   90.00
_cell.angle_gamma   90.00
#
_symmetry.space_group_name_H-M   'P 1'
#
loop_
_entity.id
_entity.type
_entity.pdbx_description
1 polymer ?
#
loop_
_entity_poly.entity_id
_entity_poly.type
_entity_poly.pdbx_seq_one_letter_code
_entity_poly.pdbx_strand_id
1 'polypeptide(L)'
;MEKNNNNIAILVDGDNAQAKLLENILAEVSKYGKVTIRRIYGDWTTPQMNSWKDLLNDLSFSPIQKFNYTSGKNSTDSSLIIDAMDILHDKMVDGFCIVSSDSDYTGLAKRIREEGIFVMGIGEKKTPNAFVQSCEIFTYCETLTPKPVKAEKSISQEKKQVIEEEDDTLTITKKEMRLIDRAFDMSVDEEVEAYISTVGNNLRKLDPSFDSRDYGFRNLTEMFKHLKTYEVINNNVKGLNHPLVKKK
;
A
#
# COMPACT_ATOMS: atom_id res chain seq x y z
N MET A 1 27.69 -14.52 -0.47
CA MET A 1 26.34 -14.02 -0.82
C MET A 1 25.74 -13.51 0.47
N GLU A 2 25.79 -12.21 0.72
CA GLU A 2 25.03 -11.61 1.81
C GLU A 2 23.55 -11.91 1.55
N LYS A 3 22.88 -12.53 2.53
CA LYS A 3 21.43 -12.63 2.52
C LYS A 3 20.90 -11.22 2.77
N ASN A 4 20.48 -10.52 1.72
CA ASN A 4 19.59 -9.37 1.86
C ASN A 4 18.26 -9.88 2.42
N ASN A 5 18.21 -10.05 3.74
CA ASN A 5 16.95 -10.22 4.43
C ASN A 5 16.30 -8.84 4.40
N ASN A 6 15.45 -8.54 3.41
CA ASN A 6 14.71 -7.27 3.31
C ASN A 6 13.92 -7.03 4.61
N ASN A 7 14.56 -6.46 5.62
CA ASN A 7 14.00 -6.31 6.95
C ASN A 7 13.20 -5.01 6.97
N ILE A 8 11.99 -5.04 7.51
CA ILE A 8 11.12 -3.87 7.56
C ILE A 8 10.75 -3.53 9.01
N ALA A 9 10.83 -2.25 9.36
CA ALA A 9 10.25 -1.70 10.58
C ALA A 9 8.83 -1.21 10.30
N ILE A 10 7.84 -1.69 11.06
CA ILE A 10 6.49 -1.11 11.09
C ILE A 10 6.39 -0.17 12.29
N LEU A 11 6.16 1.11 11.99
CA LEU A 11 5.99 2.18 12.97
C LEU A 11 4.56 2.73 12.83
N VAL A 12 3.74 2.47 13.86
CA VAL A 12 2.31 2.82 13.85
C VAL A 12 2.06 4.01 14.75
N ASP A 13 1.48 5.06 14.17
CA ASP A 13 0.90 6.15 14.92
C ASP A 13 -0.44 5.69 15.50
N GLY A 14 -0.45 5.31 16.78
CA GLY A 14 -1.62 4.73 17.44
C GLY A 14 -2.78 5.71 17.63
N ASP A 15 -2.52 7.02 17.54
CA ASP A 15 -3.54 8.05 17.67
C ASP A 15 -4.28 8.27 16.34
N ASN A 16 -3.62 8.03 15.19
CA ASN A 16 -4.18 8.20 13.85
C ASN A 16 -4.52 6.89 13.12
N ALA A 17 -4.03 5.73 13.58
CA ALA A 17 -4.28 4.44 12.96
C ALA A 17 -5.47 3.69 13.59
N GLN A 18 -5.98 2.68 12.88
CA GLN A 18 -7.11 1.87 13.34
C GLN A 18 -6.64 0.48 13.78
N ALA A 19 -6.78 0.16 15.07
CA ALA A 19 -6.36 -1.12 15.66
C ALA A 19 -6.88 -2.34 14.88
N LYS A 20 -8.15 -2.31 14.44
CA LYS A 20 -8.80 -3.39 13.68
C LYS A 20 -8.11 -3.75 12.35
N LEU A 21 -7.27 -2.87 11.80
CA LEU A 21 -6.56 -3.11 10.55
C LEU A 21 -5.15 -3.66 10.77
N LEU A 22 -4.68 -3.81 12.02
CA LEU A 22 -3.29 -4.14 12.32
C LEU A 22 -2.85 -5.49 11.71
N GLU A 23 -3.72 -6.49 11.70
CA GLU A 23 -3.46 -7.78 11.06
C GLU A 23 -3.30 -7.62 9.53
N ASN A 24 -4.21 -6.89 8.88
CA ASN A 24 -4.16 -6.63 7.45
C ASN A 24 -2.94 -5.77 7.07
N ILE A 25 -2.58 -4.80 7.90
CA ILE A 25 -1.36 -3.99 7.76
C ILE A 25 -0.14 -4.90 7.80
N LEU A 26 -0.03 -5.76 8.81
CA LEU A 26 1.11 -6.69 8.94
C LEU A 26 1.20 -7.63 7.72
N ALA A 27 0.06 -8.15 7.26
CA ALA A 27 -0.01 -9.00 6.08
C ALA A 27 0.39 -8.25 4.79
N GLU A 28 0.01 -6.98 4.64
CA GLU A 28 0.39 -6.16 3.49
C GLU A 28 1.89 -5.87 3.48
N VAL A 29 2.46 -5.43 4.60
CA VAL A 29 3.89 -5.12 4.70
C VAL A 29 4.76 -6.36 4.47
N SER A 30 4.30 -7.52 4.94
CA SER A 30 5.00 -8.80 4.78
C SER A 30 5.20 -9.22 3.30
N LYS A 31 4.49 -8.60 2.36
CA LYS A 31 4.71 -8.82 0.91
C LYS A 31 6.03 -8.24 0.41
N TYR A 32 6.57 -7.24 1.11
CA TYR A 32 7.76 -6.48 0.69
C TYR A 32 9.03 -6.91 1.44
N GLY A 33 8.88 -7.54 2.60
CA GLY A 33 10.02 -7.94 3.42
C GLY A 33 9.63 -8.59 4.73
N LYS A 34 10.64 -9.04 5.47
CA LYS A 34 10.48 -9.61 6.81
C LYS A 34 10.31 -8.49 7.82
N VAL A 35 9.17 -8.43 8.48
CA VAL A 35 8.93 -7.44 9.54
C VAL A 35 9.68 -7.82 10.81
N THR A 36 10.70 -7.03 11.18
CA THR A 36 11.59 -7.28 12.34
C THR A 36 11.35 -6.33 13.50
N ILE A 37 10.92 -5.10 13.23
CA ILE A 37 10.54 -4.11 14.26
C ILE A 37 9.05 -3.82 14.11
N ARG A 38 8.33 -3.88 15.24
CA ARG A 38 6.88 -3.67 15.32
C ARG A 38 6.58 -2.77 16.51
N ARG A 39 6.27 -1.50 16.26
CA ARG A 39 6.06 -0.50 17.32
C ARG A 39 4.78 0.28 17.08
N ILE A 40 4.02 0.49 18.15
CA ILE A 40 2.84 1.37 18.16
C ILE A 40 3.10 2.48 19.18
N TYR A 41 3.03 3.72 18.73
CA TYR A 41 3.30 4.91 19.52
C TYR A 41 1.99 5.53 19.98
N GLY A 42 1.93 5.97 21.23
CA GLY A 42 0.78 6.70 21.75
C GLY A 42 0.77 6.79 23.27
N ASP A 43 -0.29 7.40 23.80
CA ASP A 43 -0.53 7.45 25.23
C ASP A 43 -1.41 6.28 25.69
N TRP A 44 -0.77 5.18 26.12
CA TRP A 44 -1.40 3.94 26.58
C TRP A 44 -2.17 4.09 27.90
N THR A 45 -2.14 5.28 28.52
CA THR A 45 -3.04 5.59 29.65
C THR A 45 -4.43 6.02 29.18
N THR A 46 -4.60 6.33 27.89
CA THR A 46 -5.88 6.79 27.34
C THR A 46 -6.83 5.63 27.00
N PRO A 47 -8.16 5.83 27.11
CA PRO A 47 -9.13 4.79 26.75
C PRO A 47 -9.06 4.33 25.29
N GLN A 48 -8.64 5.20 24.37
CA GLN A 48 -8.50 4.92 22.94
C GLN A 48 -7.53 3.75 22.69
N MET A 49 -6.45 3.69 23.47
CA MET A 49 -5.42 2.66 23.36
C MET A 49 -5.86 1.27 23.84
N ASN A 50 -7.01 1.16 24.53
CA ASN A 50 -7.51 -0.14 24.99
C ASN A 50 -7.77 -1.13 23.85
N SER A 51 -8.22 -0.62 22.69
CA SER A 51 -8.51 -1.45 21.51
C SER A 51 -7.27 -2.16 20.92
N TRP A 52 -6.07 -1.72 21.28
CA TRP A 52 -4.81 -2.29 20.80
C TRP A 52 -4.26 -3.38 21.72
N LYS A 53 -4.70 -3.43 22.99
CA LYS A 53 -4.05 -4.24 24.04
C LYS A 53 -3.98 -5.73 23.74
N ASP A 54 -5.09 -6.31 23.27
CA ASP A 54 -5.14 -7.73 22.93
C ASP A 54 -4.27 -8.02 21.69
N LEU A 55 -4.35 -7.15 20.69
CA LEU A 55 -3.59 -7.25 19.44
C LEU A 55 -2.07 -7.11 19.63
N LEU A 56 -1.62 -6.38 20.65
CA LEU A 56 -0.18 -6.25 20.95
C LEU A 56 0.47 -7.61 21.19
N ASN A 57 -0.18 -8.45 22.02
CA ASN A 57 0.36 -9.75 22.38
C ASN A 57 0.20 -10.73 21.21
N ASP A 58 -0.98 -10.75 20.59
CA ASP A 58 -1.31 -11.67 19.51
C ASP A 58 -0.42 -11.45 18.27
N LEU A 59 -0.09 -10.20 17.96
CA LEU A 59 0.72 -9.82 16.80
C LEU A 59 2.16 -9.41 17.16
N SER A 60 2.54 -9.53 18.43
CA SER A 60 3.89 -9.20 18.95
C SER A 60 4.35 -7.78 18.61
N PHE A 61 3.48 -6.79 18.79
CA PHE A 61 3.84 -5.38 18.70
C PHE A 61 4.32 -4.86 20.07
N SER A 62 5.33 -3.99 20.05
CA SER A 62 5.80 -3.30 21.25
C SER A 62 5.06 -1.97 21.44
N PRO A 63 4.42 -1.73 22.60
CA PRO A 63 3.85 -0.43 22.92
C PRO A 63 4.95 0.57 23.29
N ILE A 64 4.98 1.72 22.61
CA ILE A 64 5.86 2.83 22.95
C ILE A 64 5.03 3.92 23.65
N GLN A 65 5.15 3.98 24.98
CA GLN A 65 4.41 4.93 25.81
C GLN A 65 4.93 6.35 25.67
N LYS A 66 4.02 7.29 25.42
CA LYS A 66 4.26 8.74 25.50
C LYS A 66 3.10 9.43 26.19
N PHE A 67 3.41 10.14 27.27
CA PHE A 67 2.41 10.94 27.97
C PHE A 67 2.12 12.22 27.20
N ASN A 68 0.84 12.50 27.01
CA ASN A 68 0.42 13.78 26.46
C ASN A 68 0.65 14.90 27.48
N TYR A 69 1.70 15.71 27.30
CA TYR A 69 2.01 16.84 28.18
C TYR A 69 0.95 17.95 28.14
N THR A 70 0.29 18.11 26.99
CA THR A 70 -0.83 19.02 26.75
C THR A 70 -1.68 18.45 25.62
N SER A 71 -3.00 18.47 25.76
CA SER A 71 -3.93 17.98 24.73
C SER A 71 -3.69 18.67 23.38
N GLY A 72 -3.55 17.87 22.31
CA GLY A 72 -3.41 18.38 20.94
C GLY A 72 -1.99 18.77 20.50
N LYS A 73 -0.94 18.23 21.14
CA LYS A 73 0.45 18.38 20.67
C LYS A 73 1.02 17.05 20.15
N ASN A 74 1.88 17.17 19.15
CA ASN A 74 2.49 16.10 18.33
C ASN A 74 3.59 15.30 19.07
N SER A 75 3.31 14.91 20.33
CA SER A 75 4.27 14.22 21.20
C SER A 75 4.49 12.75 20.79
N THR A 76 3.42 12.10 20.33
CA THR A 76 3.46 10.79 19.67
C THR A 76 4.30 10.86 18.40
N ASP A 77 4.02 11.83 17.52
CA ASP A 77 4.71 11.97 16.22
C ASP A 77 6.21 12.23 16.39
N SER A 78 6.57 13.15 17.29
CA SER A 78 7.97 13.45 17.59
C SER A 78 8.72 12.22 18.07
N SER A 79 8.08 11.37 18.87
CA SER A 79 8.70 10.15 19.39
C SER A 79 8.86 9.07 18.34
N LEU A 80 7.87 8.91 17.45
CA LEU A 80 7.96 8.01 16.31
C LEU A 80 9.09 8.45 15.38
N ILE A 81 9.17 9.75 15.07
CA ILE A 81 10.20 10.31 14.19
C ILE A 81 11.60 10.10 14.78
N ILE A 82 11.82 10.39 16.06
CA ILE A 82 13.13 10.19 16.71
C ILE A 82 13.53 8.72 16.62
N ASP A 83 12.63 7.81 17.00
CA ASP A 83 12.92 6.38 17.02
C ASP A 83 13.12 5.81 15.61
N ALA A 84 12.41 6.33 14.61
CA ALA A 84 12.63 6.00 13.20
C ALA A 84 14.03 6.42 12.73
N MET A 85 14.50 7.60 13.13
CA MET A 85 15.85 8.09 12.78
C MET A 85 16.95 7.27 13.46
N ASP A 86 16.74 6.86 14.72
CA ASP A 86 17.68 5.99 15.43
C ASP A 86 17.79 4.62 14.71
N ILE A 87 16.65 3.99 14.38
CA ILE A 87 16.62 2.73 13.59
C ILE A 87 17.33 2.91 12.24
N LEU A 88 17.12 4.03 11.56
CA LEU A 88 17.70 4.34 10.26
C LEU A 88 19.22 4.44 10.34
N HIS A 89 19.74 5.18 11.33
CA HIS A 89 21.18 5.39 11.49
C HIS A 89 21.91 4.17 12.05
N ASP A 90 21.22 3.32 12.84
CA ASP A 90 21.75 2.03 13.30
C ASP A 90 21.77 0.97 12.19
N LYS A 91 21.18 1.25 11.01
CA LYS A 91 21.10 0.35 9.85
C LYS A 91 20.49 -1.02 10.18
N MET A 92 19.49 -1.02 11.05
CA MET A 92 18.86 -2.26 11.52
C MET A 92 17.89 -2.88 10.49
N VAL A 93 17.39 -2.07 9.55
CA VAL A 93 16.35 -2.45 8.59
C VAL A 93 16.67 -1.90 7.19
N ASP A 94 16.12 -2.55 6.18
CA ASP A 94 16.23 -2.17 4.76
C ASP A 94 14.97 -1.44 4.26
N GLY A 95 13.96 -1.31 5.12
CA GLY A 95 12.75 -0.58 4.82
C GLY A 95 11.95 -0.17 6.04
N PHE A 96 11.08 0.82 5.82
CA PHE A 96 10.14 1.33 6.81
C PHE A 96 8.72 1.26 6.28
N CYS A 97 7.78 0.93 7.15
CA CYS A 97 6.36 1.14 6.96
C CYS A 97 5.86 2.12 8.02
N ILE A 98 5.42 3.30 7.57
CA ILE A 98 4.81 4.32 8.43
C ILE A 98 3.29 4.21 8.29
N VAL A 99 2.60 3.93 9.40
CA VAL A 99 1.15 3.82 9.42
C VAL A 99 0.56 5.06 10.06
N SER A 100 0.15 6.03 9.24
CA SER A 100 -0.54 7.26 9.65
C SER A 100 -1.21 7.94 8.44
N SER A 101 -2.13 8.86 8.69
CA SER A 101 -2.68 9.78 7.67
C SER A 101 -2.22 11.23 7.86
N ASP A 102 -1.34 11.49 8.83
CA ASP A 102 -0.83 12.83 9.15
C ASP A 102 0.26 13.28 8.15
N SER A 103 0.18 14.54 7.70
CA SER A 103 1.20 15.15 6.85
C SER A 103 2.55 15.34 7.54
N ASP A 104 2.63 15.35 8.86
CA ASP A 104 3.88 15.60 9.58
C ASP A 104 4.96 14.54 9.30
N TYR A 105 4.55 13.32 8.91
CA TYR A 105 5.46 12.25 8.51
C TYR A 105 6.06 12.42 7.10
N THR A 106 5.63 13.44 6.33
CA THR A 106 6.18 13.73 4.99
C THR A 106 7.70 13.91 5.01
N GLY A 107 8.22 14.66 6.00
CA GLY A 107 9.65 14.91 6.14
C GLY A 107 10.43 13.64 6.47
N LEU A 108 9.89 12.79 7.35
CA LEU A 108 10.47 11.50 7.71
C LEU A 108 10.56 10.57 6.50
N ALA A 109 9.46 10.40 5.76
CA ALA A 109 9.42 9.54 4.58
C ALA A 109 10.41 10.00 3.51
N LYS A 110 10.48 11.32 3.26
CA LYS A 110 11.45 11.90 2.34
C LYS A 110 12.88 11.60 2.79
N ARG A 111 13.21 11.77 4.08
CA ARG A 111 14.55 11.52 4.60
C ARG A 111 14.96 10.05 4.46
N ILE A 112 14.08 9.11 4.80
CA ILE A 112 14.34 7.67 4.64
C ILE A 112 14.66 7.34 3.18
N ARG A 113 13.87 7.90 2.24
CA ARG A 113 14.10 7.70 0.80
C ARG A 113 15.39 8.34 0.30
N GLU A 114 15.78 9.50 0.84
CA GLU A 114 17.07 10.15 0.52
C GLU A 114 18.28 9.32 0.94
N GLU A 115 18.16 8.48 1.98
CA GLU A 115 19.17 7.49 2.38
C GLU A 115 19.14 6.21 1.51
N GLY A 116 18.25 6.16 0.51
CA GLY A 116 18.10 5.00 -0.37
C GLY A 116 17.41 3.79 0.28
N ILE A 117 16.74 4.00 1.41
CA ILE A 117 16.01 2.96 2.14
C ILE A 117 14.55 2.92 1.67
N PHE A 118 13.99 1.71 1.52
CA PHE A 118 12.61 1.53 1.09
C PHE A 118 11.63 2.17 2.09
N VAL A 119 10.65 2.92 1.60
CA VAL A 119 9.62 3.53 2.46
C VAL A 119 8.22 3.26 1.92
N MET A 120 7.42 2.64 2.76
CA MET A 120 6.00 2.38 2.54
C MET A 120 5.16 3.24 3.48
N GLY A 121 4.13 3.89 2.95
CA GLY A 121 3.08 4.54 3.74
C GLY A 121 1.81 3.70 3.76
N ILE A 122 1.13 3.67 4.90
CA ILE A 122 -0.25 3.16 4.99
C ILE A 122 -1.11 4.20 5.71
N GLY A 123 -2.19 4.63 5.07
CA GLY A 123 -3.09 5.64 5.63
C GLY A 123 -4.46 5.63 4.97
N GLU A 124 -5.37 6.48 5.41
CA GLU A 124 -6.71 6.61 4.82
C GLU A 124 -6.65 7.42 3.52
N LYS A 125 -7.71 7.37 2.69
CA LYS A 125 -7.80 8.16 1.45
C LYS A 125 -7.71 9.69 1.64
N LYS A 126 -7.96 10.17 2.85
CA LYS A 126 -7.80 11.59 3.22
C LYS A 126 -6.33 12.03 3.37
N THR A 127 -5.39 11.09 3.33
CA THR A 127 -3.96 11.37 3.52
C THR A 127 -3.48 12.41 2.50
N PRO A 128 -2.79 13.48 2.94
CA PRO A 128 -2.28 14.51 2.03
C PRO A 128 -1.34 13.94 0.96
N ASN A 129 -1.52 14.39 -0.28
CA ASN A 129 -0.73 13.92 -1.42
C ASN A 129 0.79 14.11 -1.22
N ALA A 130 1.21 15.11 -0.43
CA ALA A 130 2.63 15.32 -0.12
C ALA A 130 3.25 14.11 0.60
N PHE A 131 2.53 13.51 1.55
CA PHE A 131 3.01 12.32 2.26
C PHE A 131 3.00 11.10 1.34
N VAL A 132 1.92 10.91 0.57
CA VAL A 132 1.80 9.84 -0.44
C VAL A 132 2.99 9.85 -1.41
N GLN A 133 3.29 11.02 -2.00
CA GLN A 133 4.40 11.18 -2.95
C GLN A 133 5.79 11.13 -2.30
N SER A 134 5.86 11.14 -0.96
CA SER A 134 7.13 10.98 -0.23
C SER A 134 7.48 9.50 0.01
N CYS A 135 6.54 8.59 -0.23
CA CYS A 135 6.76 7.16 -0.14
C CYS A 135 7.21 6.58 -1.50
N GLU A 136 7.73 5.35 -1.49
CA GLU A 136 7.92 4.54 -2.69
C GLU A 136 6.64 3.75 -3.02
N ILE A 137 5.95 3.30 -1.98
CA ILE A 137 4.62 2.66 -2.08
C ILE A 137 3.73 3.29 -1.02
N PHE A 138 2.49 3.60 -1.38
CA PHE A 138 1.46 4.01 -0.43
C PHE A 138 0.24 3.11 -0.59
N THR A 139 -0.26 2.53 0.49
CA THR A 139 -1.45 1.68 0.45
C THR A 139 -2.56 2.29 1.31
N TYR A 140 -3.74 2.45 0.73
CA TYR A 140 -4.87 2.97 1.47
C TYR A 140 -5.48 1.90 2.39
N CYS A 141 -5.89 2.29 3.60
CA CYS A 141 -6.57 1.43 4.55
C CYS A 141 -7.82 0.76 3.95
N GLU A 142 -8.55 1.48 3.11
CA GLU A 142 -9.74 1.03 2.39
C GLU A 142 -9.44 -0.09 1.38
N THR A 143 -8.19 -0.19 0.91
CA THR A 143 -7.71 -1.24 0.01
C THR A 143 -7.40 -2.54 0.77
N LEU A 144 -7.08 -2.44 2.06
CA LEU A 144 -6.72 -3.58 2.91
C LEU A 144 -7.92 -4.42 3.35
N THR A 145 -9.11 -3.82 3.34
CA THR A 145 -10.36 -4.52 3.64
C THR A 145 -10.85 -5.27 2.41
N PRO A 146 -11.08 -6.59 2.47
CA PRO A 146 -11.62 -7.34 1.34
C PRO A 146 -13.00 -6.80 0.98
N LYS A 147 -13.14 -6.19 -0.19
CA LYS A 147 -14.44 -5.91 -0.79
C LYS A 147 -15.06 -7.26 -1.18
N PRO A 148 -16.34 -7.53 -0.88
CA PRO A 148 -16.99 -8.72 -1.39
C PRO A 148 -16.92 -8.68 -2.91
N VAL A 149 -16.23 -9.66 -3.50
CA VAL A 149 -16.21 -9.87 -4.96
C VAL A 149 -17.67 -10.10 -5.34
N LYS A 150 -18.29 -9.15 -6.05
CA LYS A 150 -19.56 -9.41 -6.72
C LYS A 150 -19.27 -10.52 -7.73
N ALA A 151 -19.61 -11.76 -7.35
CA ALA A 151 -19.53 -12.90 -8.24
C ALA A 151 -20.23 -12.51 -9.55
N GLU A 152 -19.54 -12.76 -10.67
CA GLU A 152 -20.07 -12.61 -12.02
C GLU A 152 -21.48 -13.19 -12.04
N LYS A 153 -22.49 -12.33 -12.22
CA LYS A 153 -23.86 -12.78 -12.46
C LYS A 153 -23.84 -13.56 -13.77
N SER A 154 -23.76 -14.87 -13.64
CA SER A 154 -24.07 -15.83 -14.70
C SER A 154 -25.37 -15.42 -15.38
N ILE A 155 -25.29 -15.25 -16.69
CA ILE A 155 -26.39 -14.88 -17.58
C ILE A 155 -27.46 -15.97 -17.49
N SER A 156 -28.57 -15.68 -16.82
CA SER A 156 -29.83 -16.40 -16.99
C SER A 156 -30.91 -15.40 -17.37
N GLN A 157 -31.45 -15.60 -18.57
CA GLN A 157 -32.52 -14.84 -19.18
C GLN A 157 -33.80 -14.90 -18.32
N GLU A 158 -34.38 -13.75 -17.97
CA GLU A 158 -35.72 -13.31 -18.40
C GLU A 158 -36.34 -12.26 -17.46
N LYS A 159 -36.98 -11.27 -18.11
CA LYS A 159 -37.99 -10.29 -17.64
C LYS A 159 -37.53 -8.98 -17.00
N LYS A 160 -37.51 -7.96 -17.88
CA LYS A 160 -37.93 -6.55 -17.72
C LYS A 160 -38.34 -6.11 -16.30
N GLN A 161 -37.51 -5.24 -15.73
CA GLN A 161 -37.94 -3.96 -15.19
C GLN A 161 -36.81 -2.95 -15.40
N VAL A 162 -37.14 -1.85 -16.06
CA VAL A 162 -36.26 -0.70 -16.27
C VAL A 162 -36.18 0.03 -14.93
N ILE A 163 -35.14 -0.26 -14.17
CA ILE A 163 -34.59 0.65 -13.18
C ILE A 163 -33.19 0.91 -13.71
N GLU A 164 -32.91 2.18 -14.03
CA GLU A 164 -31.56 2.66 -14.30
C GLU A 164 -30.76 2.48 -13.00
N GLU A 165 -30.25 1.26 -12.79
CA GLU A 165 -29.15 1.03 -11.89
C GLU A 165 -27.92 1.64 -12.57
N GLU A 166 -27.45 2.77 -12.05
CA GLU A 166 -26.12 3.28 -12.35
C GLU A 166 -25.15 2.10 -12.18
N ASP A 167 -24.59 1.68 -13.31
CA ASP A 167 -23.54 0.68 -13.39
C ASP A 167 -22.31 1.25 -12.68
N ASP A 168 -22.23 0.99 -11.38
CA ASP A 168 -21.12 1.34 -10.49
C ASP A 168 -19.89 0.45 -10.79
N THR A 169 -19.62 0.22 -12.07
CA THR A 169 -18.30 -0.19 -12.54
C THR A 169 -17.40 1.03 -12.39
N LEU A 170 -16.47 0.95 -11.43
CA LEU A 170 -15.37 1.90 -11.28
C LEU A 170 -14.62 1.99 -12.61
N THR A 171 -15.03 2.93 -13.45
CA THR A 171 -14.50 3.10 -14.79
C THR A 171 -13.16 3.80 -14.67
N ILE A 172 -12.10 3.12 -15.12
CA ILE A 172 -10.75 3.69 -15.19
C ILE A 172 -10.83 5.00 -15.98
N THR A 173 -10.53 6.10 -15.31
CA THR A 173 -10.67 7.44 -15.84
C THR A 173 -9.65 7.69 -16.94
N LYS A 174 -9.87 8.73 -17.76
CA LYS A 174 -8.88 9.16 -18.77
C LYS A 174 -7.52 9.50 -18.17
N LYS A 175 -7.48 10.00 -16.93
CA LYS A 175 -6.23 10.34 -16.23
C LYS A 175 -5.47 9.06 -15.87
N GLU A 176 -6.16 8.05 -15.37
CA GLU A 176 -5.57 6.77 -14.99
C GLU A 176 -5.13 5.97 -16.22
N MET A 177 -5.90 6.01 -17.31
CA MET A 177 -5.45 5.45 -18.60
C MET A 177 -4.15 6.09 -19.08
N ARG A 178 -3.99 7.41 -18.97
CA ARG A 178 -2.73 8.10 -19.32
C ARG A 178 -1.56 7.68 -18.45
N LEU A 179 -1.82 7.40 -17.16
CA LEU A 179 -0.81 6.88 -16.22
C LEU A 179 -0.38 5.47 -16.65
N ILE A 180 -1.35 4.60 -16.96
CA ILE A 180 -1.13 3.24 -17.44
C ILE A 180 -0.36 3.24 -18.77
N ASP A 181 -0.77 4.08 -19.73
CA ASP A 181 -0.06 4.27 -21.00
C ASP A 181 1.40 4.65 -20.78
N ARG A 182 1.66 5.67 -19.95
CA ARG A 182 3.03 6.10 -19.65
C ARG A 182 3.85 5.01 -18.98
N ALA A 183 3.27 4.30 -18.01
CA ALA A 183 3.96 3.21 -17.32
C ALA A 183 4.29 2.06 -18.29
N PHE A 184 3.36 1.74 -19.19
CA PHE A 184 3.59 0.76 -20.25
C PHE A 184 4.72 1.20 -21.18
N ASP A 185 4.70 2.44 -21.69
CA ASP A 185 5.73 2.97 -22.58
C ASP A 185 7.12 2.97 -21.93
N MET A 186 7.21 3.18 -20.61
CA MET A 186 8.45 3.06 -19.84
C MET A 186 8.93 1.61 -19.62
N SER A 187 8.08 0.62 -19.92
CA SER A 187 8.32 -0.81 -19.65
C SER A 187 8.55 -1.63 -20.91
N VAL A 188 8.28 -1.06 -22.09
CA VAL A 188 8.43 -1.72 -23.38
C VAL A 188 9.91 -1.74 -23.76
N ASP A 189 10.42 -2.94 -24.03
CA ASP A 189 11.73 -3.15 -24.66
C ASP A 189 11.57 -3.18 -26.20
N GLU A 190 12.62 -3.54 -26.95
CA GLU A 190 12.64 -3.55 -28.43
C GLU A 190 11.49 -4.35 -29.09
N GLU A 191 10.88 -5.30 -28.38
CA GLU A 191 9.85 -6.23 -28.90
C GLU A 191 8.38 -5.75 -28.75
N VAL A 192 8.11 -4.50 -28.37
CA VAL A 192 6.73 -3.92 -28.24
C VAL A 192 5.88 -4.58 -27.13
N GLU A 193 6.42 -5.57 -26.41
CA GLU A 193 5.79 -6.24 -25.28
C GLU A 193 6.51 -5.86 -23.97
N ALA A 194 5.79 -5.93 -22.85
CA ALA A 194 6.34 -5.64 -21.53
C ALA A 194 5.84 -6.66 -20.49
N TYR A 195 6.68 -7.05 -19.54
CA TYR A 195 6.23 -7.84 -18.39
C TYR A 195 5.27 -7.02 -17.51
N ILE A 196 4.15 -7.61 -17.11
CA ILE A 196 3.18 -6.96 -16.22
C ILE A 196 3.84 -6.54 -14.89
N SER A 197 4.80 -7.30 -14.39
CA SER A 197 5.58 -6.92 -13.21
C SER A 197 6.37 -5.63 -13.41
N THR A 198 6.99 -5.46 -14.59
CA THR A 198 7.74 -4.25 -14.94
C THR A 198 6.81 -3.05 -15.05
N VAL A 199 5.65 -3.22 -15.71
CA VAL A 199 4.61 -2.20 -15.79
C VAL A 199 4.11 -1.81 -14.39
N GLY A 200 3.86 -2.79 -13.52
CA GLY A 200 3.45 -2.55 -12.13
C GLY A 200 4.48 -1.76 -11.32
N ASN A 201 5.76 -2.07 -11.49
CA ASN A 201 6.84 -1.32 -10.84
C ASN A 201 6.91 0.12 -11.36
N ASN A 202 6.78 0.33 -12.67
CA ASN A 202 6.78 1.68 -13.25
C ASN A 202 5.51 2.47 -12.91
N LEU A 203 4.36 1.81 -12.76
CA LEU A 203 3.14 2.44 -12.22
C LEU A 203 3.38 3.02 -10.83
N ARG A 204 3.98 2.24 -9.92
CA ARG A 204 4.29 2.71 -8.56
C ARG A 204 5.35 3.81 -8.52
N LYS A 205 6.31 3.81 -9.45
CA LYS A 205 7.26 4.92 -9.60
C LYS A 205 6.59 6.22 -10.04
N LEU A 206 5.54 6.13 -10.87
CA LEU A 206 4.80 7.30 -11.35
C LEU A 206 3.72 7.76 -10.36
N ASP A 207 3.11 6.83 -9.64
CA ASP A 207 2.11 7.05 -8.60
C ASP A 207 2.29 5.99 -7.49
N PRO A 208 2.91 6.36 -6.36
CA PRO A 208 3.13 5.45 -5.24
C PRO A 208 1.84 4.80 -4.70
N SER A 209 0.69 5.45 -4.90
CA SER A 209 -0.60 4.98 -4.40
C SER A 209 -1.35 4.05 -5.35
N PHE A 210 -0.80 3.76 -6.53
CA PHE A 210 -1.48 2.93 -7.51
C PHE A 210 -1.68 1.49 -7.02
N ASP A 211 -2.94 1.05 -6.94
CA ASP A 211 -3.32 -0.33 -6.63
C ASP A 211 -4.51 -0.80 -7.48
N SER A 212 -4.40 -1.97 -8.11
CA SER A 212 -5.47 -2.53 -8.93
C SER A 212 -6.76 -2.83 -8.14
N ARG A 213 -6.63 -3.09 -6.83
CA ARG A 213 -7.74 -3.38 -5.92
C ARG A 213 -8.65 -2.17 -5.71
N ASP A 214 -8.12 -0.96 -5.86
CA ASP A 214 -8.93 0.25 -5.78
C ASP A 214 -9.95 0.34 -6.91
N TYR A 215 -9.62 -0.27 -8.05
CA TYR A 215 -10.47 -0.42 -9.24
C TYR A 215 -11.31 -1.71 -9.25
N GLY A 216 -11.27 -2.50 -8.17
CA GLY A 216 -12.04 -3.74 -8.06
C GLY A 216 -11.37 -4.98 -8.66
N PHE A 217 -10.11 -4.90 -9.06
CA PHE A 217 -9.37 -6.06 -9.60
C PHE A 217 -8.43 -6.65 -8.56
N ARG A 218 -8.39 -7.99 -8.46
CA ARG A 218 -7.57 -8.70 -7.46
C ARG A 218 -6.07 -8.51 -7.67
N ASN A 219 -5.66 -8.28 -8.93
CA ASN A 219 -4.29 -8.02 -9.31
C ASN A 219 -4.22 -7.28 -10.64
N LEU A 220 -3.02 -6.80 -10.96
CA LEU A 220 -2.74 -6.04 -12.17
C LEU A 220 -3.05 -6.82 -13.45
N THR A 221 -2.75 -8.12 -13.49
CA THR A 221 -3.03 -8.97 -14.65
C THR A 221 -4.53 -9.01 -14.97
N GLU A 222 -5.38 -9.12 -13.96
CA GLU A 222 -6.83 -9.10 -14.13
C GLU A 222 -7.33 -7.75 -14.61
N MET A 223 -6.79 -6.65 -14.07
CA MET A 223 -7.09 -5.30 -14.55
C MET A 223 -6.77 -5.14 -16.03
N PHE A 224 -5.57 -5.54 -16.47
CA PHE A 224 -5.16 -5.43 -17.87
C PHE A 224 -5.99 -6.29 -18.83
N LYS A 225 -6.53 -7.42 -18.38
CA LYS A 225 -7.49 -8.22 -19.20
C LYS A 225 -8.79 -7.47 -19.51
N HIS A 226 -9.19 -6.52 -18.66
CA HIS A 226 -10.39 -5.70 -18.85
C HIS A 226 -10.12 -4.40 -19.63
N LEU A 227 -8.85 -4.06 -19.87
CA LEU A 227 -8.47 -2.90 -20.66
C LEU A 227 -8.53 -3.21 -22.16
N LYS A 228 -9.45 -2.57 -22.88
CA LYS A 228 -9.62 -2.78 -24.34
C LYS A 228 -8.35 -2.49 -25.14
N THR A 229 -7.55 -1.50 -24.71
CA THR A 229 -6.31 -1.03 -25.34
C THR A 229 -5.16 -2.06 -25.28
N TYR A 230 -5.23 -3.00 -24.35
CA TYR A 230 -4.14 -3.94 -24.08
C TYR A 230 -4.56 -5.38 -24.32
N GLU A 231 -3.58 -6.22 -24.61
CA GLU A 231 -3.71 -7.67 -24.68
C GLU A 231 -2.73 -8.30 -23.70
N VAL A 232 -3.24 -9.19 -22.84
CA VAL A 232 -2.42 -9.95 -21.90
C VAL A 232 -2.04 -11.29 -22.53
N ILE A 233 -0.74 -11.55 -22.59
CA ILE A 233 -0.16 -12.77 -23.13
C ILE A 233 0.37 -13.62 -21.98
N ASN A 234 -0.05 -14.89 -21.93
CA ASN A 234 0.52 -15.83 -20.96
C ASN A 234 1.93 -16.22 -21.41
N ASN A 235 2.89 -16.14 -20.51
CA ASN A 235 4.28 -16.54 -20.78
C ASN A 235 4.73 -17.48 -19.66
N ASN A 236 4.71 -18.78 -19.96
CA ASN A 236 5.07 -19.81 -19.00
C ASN A 236 6.56 -20.07 -19.04
N VAL A 237 7.27 -19.68 -17.98
CA VAL A 237 8.71 -19.92 -17.81
C VAL A 237 8.89 -20.83 -16.60
N LYS A 238 9.51 -22.00 -16.81
CA LYS A 238 9.77 -23.00 -15.74
C LYS A 238 8.52 -23.39 -14.92
N GLY A 239 7.35 -23.45 -15.56
CA GLY A 239 6.08 -23.84 -14.92
C GLY A 239 5.38 -22.71 -14.13
N LEU A 240 5.93 -21.50 -14.14
CA LEU A 240 5.31 -20.30 -13.60
C LEU A 240 4.87 -19.38 -14.74
N ASN A 241 3.68 -18.78 -14.62
CA ASN A 241 3.21 -17.80 -15.59
C ASN A 241 3.73 -16.40 -15.23
N HIS A 242 4.47 -15.79 -16.14
CA HIS A 242 5.01 -14.43 -16.07
C HIS A 242 4.34 -13.57 -17.13
N PRO A 243 3.08 -13.14 -16.93
CA PRO A 243 2.27 -12.57 -18.00
C PRO A 243 2.92 -11.31 -18.60
N LEU A 244 2.91 -11.27 -19.92
CA LEU A 244 3.28 -10.12 -20.73
C LEU A 244 2.03 -9.31 -21.08
N VAL A 245 2.23 -8.05 -21.41
CA VAL A 245 1.22 -7.17 -21.96
C VAL A 245 1.76 -6.52 -23.22
N LYS A 246 0.91 -6.40 -24.24
CA LYS A 246 1.17 -5.61 -25.45
C LYS A 246 0.03 -4.64 -25.72
N LYS A 247 0.33 -3.54 -26.40
CA LYS A 247 -0.68 -2.58 -26.86
C LYS A 247 -1.28 -3.09 -28.18
N LYS A 248 -2.61 -3.02 -28.31
CA LYS A 248 -3.32 -3.41 -29.55
C LYS A 248 -3.24 -2.33 -30.62
#